data_AF-Q86PH9-F1
#
_entry.id   AF-Q86PH9-F1
#
_cell.length_a   1.000
_cell.length_b   1.000
_cell.length_c   1.000
_cell.angle_alpha   90.00
_cell.angle_beta   90.00
_cell.angle_gamma   90.00
#
_symmetry.space_group_name_H-M   'P 1'
#
loop_
_entity.id
_entity.type
_entity.pdbx_description
1 polymer ?
#
loop_
_entity_poly.entity_id
_entity_poly.type
_entity_poly.pdbx_seq_one_letter_code
_entity_poly.pdbx_strand_id
1 'polypeptide(L)'
;EKKLAELSGIEVDQIKKNQLANAADEARVISEMAAYVAGITVQRAGEAQAGVVSPQIADIYSHINAELSEARGAHSLPPLKYDYKALEPHICGTIMEIHHTKHHQAYINNLKAATEKLIEAEQHNDVSAMNALLPAIKFNGGG
;
A
#
# COMPACT_ATOMS: atom_id res chain seq x y z
N GLU A 1 37.73 10.26 9.57
CA GLU A 1 38.43 9.85 10.80
C GLU A 1 39.04 11.02 11.58
N LYS A 2 39.99 11.81 11.06
CA LYS A 2 40.52 13.01 11.77
C LYS A 2 39.43 13.98 12.27
N LYS A 3 38.48 14.33 11.39
CA LYS A 3 37.32 15.17 11.74
C LYS A 3 36.37 14.52 12.77
N LEU A 4 36.31 13.18 12.80
CA LEU A 4 35.50 12.40 13.74
C LEU A 4 36.19 12.28 15.11
N ALA A 5 37.52 12.24 15.12
CA ALA A 5 38.34 12.31 16.33
C ALA A 5 38.24 13.69 17.00
N GLU A 6 38.28 14.77 16.22
CA GLU A 6 38.08 16.14 16.74
C GLU A 6 36.69 16.34 17.35
N LEU A 7 35.64 15.74 16.77
CA LEU A 7 34.27 15.85 17.27
C LEU A 7 33.97 14.94 18.47
N SER A 8 34.59 13.76 18.53
CA SER A 8 34.33 12.77 19.59
C SER A 8 35.32 12.83 20.76
N GLY A 9 36.46 13.52 20.59
CA GLY A 9 37.57 13.50 21.54
C GLY A 9 38.33 12.17 21.62
N ILE A 10 38.00 11.22 20.74
CA ILE A 10 38.60 9.88 20.70
C ILE A 10 39.73 9.87 19.66
N GLU A 11 40.89 9.35 20.01
CA GLU A 11 42.02 9.22 19.08
C GLU A 11 41.65 8.39 17.84
N VAL A 12 42.18 8.79 16.68
CA VAL A 12 41.89 8.16 15.37
C VAL A 12 42.15 6.65 15.39
N ASP A 13 43.21 6.20 16.05
CA ASP A 13 43.54 4.77 16.15
C ASP A 13 42.53 3.99 17.00
N GLN A 14 41.97 4.64 18.02
CA GLN A 14 40.92 4.05 18.84
C GLN A 14 39.58 4.02 18.09
N ILE A 15 39.29 5.01 17.25
CA ILE A 15 38.13 4.99 16.34
C ILE A 15 38.20 3.80 15.39
N LYS A 16 39.38 3.54 14.79
CA LYS A 16 39.56 2.38 13.89
C LYS A 16 39.36 1.05 14.61
N LYS A 17 39.89 0.91 15.82
CA LYS A 17 39.68 -0.29 16.65
C LYS A 17 38.20 -0.51 16.95
N ASN A 18 37.48 0.54 17.31
CA ASN A 18 36.04 0.45 17.58
C ASN A 18 35.24 0.11 16.31
N GLN A 19 35.61 0.68 15.15
CA GLN A 19 34.98 0.35 13.87
C GLN A 19 35.22 -1.10 13.46
N LEU A 20 36.43 -1.62 13.66
CA LEU A 20 36.74 -3.03 13.40
C LEU A 20 36.00 -3.97 14.37
N ALA A 21 35.90 -3.60 15.64
CA ALA A 21 35.13 -4.38 16.63
C ALA A 21 33.64 -4.41 16.28
N ASN A 22 33.05 -3.26 15.95
CA ASN A 22 31.65 -3.18 15.52
C ASN A 22 31.41 -3.98 14.24
N ALA A 23 32.31 -3.89 13.25
CA ALA A 23 32.19 -4.65 12.01
C ALA A 23 32.30 -6.17 12.26
N ALA A 24 33.14 -6.59 13.21
CA ALA A 24 33.24 -8.00 13.61
C ALA A 24 31.97 -8.50 14.32
N ASP A 25 31.37 -7.67 15.20
CA ASP A 25 30.11 -7.99 15.86
C ASP A 25 28.94 -8.06 14.88
N GLU A 26 28.85 -7.10 13.95
CA GLU A 26 27.85 -7.12 12.87
C GLU A 26 28.00 -8.36 11.99
N ALA A 27 29.23 -8.73 11.62
CA ALA A 27 29.50 -9.94 10.85
C ALA A 27 29.09 -11.22 11.61
N ARG A 28 29.30 -11.26 12.93
CA ARG A 28 28.84 -12.36 13.78
C ARG A 28 27.31 -12.46 13.80
N VAL A 29 26.62 -11.34 14.00
CA VAL A 29 25.14 -11.29 14.01
C VAL A 29 24.56 -11.73 12.66
N ILE A 30 25.15 -11.28 11.55
CA ILE A 30 24.74 -11.70 10.20
C ILE A 30 24.96 -13.21 10.02
N SER A 31 26.08 -13.74 10.49
CA SER A 31 26.37 -15.18 10.43
C SER A 31 25.37 -15.99 11.26
N GLU A 32 25.02 -15.52 12.46
CA GLU A 32 24.02 -16.16 13.33
C GLU A 32 22.62 -16.13 12.70
N MET A 33 22.22 -15.01 12.11
CA MET A 33 20.97 -14.89 11.37
C MET A 33 20.95 -15.80 10.13
N ALA A 34 22.06 -15.88 9.39
CA ALA A 34 22.19 -16.76 8.24
C ALA A 34 22.09 -18.24 8.64
N ALA A 35 22.72 -18.62 9.77
CA ALA A 35 22.62 -19.96 10.33
C ALA A 35 21.19 -20.29 10.79
N TYR A 36 20.51 -19.34 11.42
CA TYR A 36 19.10 -19.47 11.79
C TYR A 36 18.22 -19.72 10.56
N VAL A 37 18.38 -18.92 9.50
CA VAL A 37 17.63 -19.08 8.24
C VAL A 37 17.97 -20.40 7.55
N ALA A 38 19.24 -20.81 7.53
CA ALA A 38 19.67 -22.09 6.97
C ALA A 38 19.07 -23.29 7.74
N GLY A 39 18.77 -23.11 9.03
CA GLY A 39 18.07 -24.09 9.87
C GLY A 39 16.55 -24.12 9.68
N ILE A 40 15.96 -23.14 8.99
CA ILE A 40 14.52 -23.15 8.69
C ILE A 40 14.24 -24.27 7.70
N THR A 41 13.66 -25.35 8.22
CA THR A 41 13.22 -26.47 7.40
C THR A 41 11.74 -26.28 7.07
N VAL A 42 11.43 -26.07 5.79
CA VAL A 42 10.06 -25.98 5.31
C VAL A 42 9.43 -27.38 5.38
N GLN A 43 8.61 -27.63 6.40
CA GLN A 43 8.01 -28.95 6.66
C GLN A 43 7.03 -29.40 5.57
N ARG A 44 6.41 -28.44 4.87
CA ARG A 44 5.66 -28.66 3.62
C ARG A 44 5.66 -27.38 2.80
N ALA A 45 5.75 -27.49 1.48
CA ALA A 45 5.45 -26.34 0.62
C ALA A 45 3.99 -25.93 0.85
N GLY A 46 3.73 -24.64 1.05
CA GLY A 46 2.36 -24.14 1.05
C GLY A 46 1.77 -24.32 -0.34
N GLU A 47 0.66 -25.05 -0.46
CA GLU A 47 -0.09 -25.10 -1.72
C GLU A 47 -0.83 -23.77 -1.88
N ALA A 48 -0.53 -23.05 -2.96
CA ALA A 48 -1.32 -21.88 -3.33
C ALA A 48 -2.74 -22.35 -3.71
N GLN A 49 -3.70 -22.07 -2.85
CA GLN A 49 -5.11 -22.31 -3.16
C GLN A 49 -5.59 -21.18 -4.08
N ALA A 50 -5.90 -21.51 -5.33
CA ALA A 50 -6.58 -20.58 -6.22
C ALA A 50 -7.98 -20.31 -5.65
N GLY A 51 -8.24 -19.03 -5.33
CA GLY A 51 -9.57 -18.54 -5.04
C GLY A 51 -10.05 -18.71 -3.60
N VAL A 52 -9.80 -17.70 -2.77
CA VAL A 52 -10.87 -16.94 -2.13
C VAL A 52 -10.40 -15.50 -2.13
N VAL A 53 -11.05 -14.62 -2.90
CA VAL A 53 -10.89 -13.17 -2.73
C VAL A 53 -10.99 -12.91 -1.23
N SER A 54 -10.02 -12.18 -0.63
CA SER A 54 -10.03 -11.90 0.81
C SER A 54 -11.47 -11.62 1.25
N PRO A 55 -12.02 -12.30 2.28
CA PRO A 55 -13.42 -12.13 2.67
C PRO A 55 -13.80 -10.66 2.86
N GLN A 56 -12.85 -9.84 3.31
CA GLN A 56 -13.00 -8.39 3.46
C GLN A 56 -13.17 -7.68 2.11
N ILE A 57 -12.42 -8.08 1.07
CA ILE A 57 -12.54 -7.54 -0.28
C ILE A 57 -13.86 -8.00 -0.93
N ALA A 58 -14.24 -9.25 -0.72
CA ALA A 58 -15.53 -9.78 -1.19
C ALA A 58 -16.71 -9.04 -0.55
N ASP A 59 -16.65 -8.78 0.76
CA ASP A 59 -17.67 -8.03 1.49
C ASP A 59 -17.78 -6.58 1.00
N ILE A 60 -16.65 -5.91 0.71
CA ILE A 60 -16.64 -4.56 0.13
C ILE A 60 -17.38 -4.54 -1.21
N TYR A 61 -17.08 -5.48 -2.12
CA TYR A 61 -17.76 -5.54 -3.41
C TYR A 61 -19.24 -5.91 -3.29
N SER A 62 -19.60 -6.75 -2.32
CA SER A 62 -20.99 -7.09 -1.99
C SER A 62 -21.77 -5.85 -1.52
N HIS A 63 -21.20 -5.05 -0.61
CA HIS A 63 -21.82 -3.81 -0.14
C HIS A 63 -21.99 -2.76 -1.25
N ILE A 64 -20.97 -2.56 -2.08
CA ILE A 64 -21.05 -1.66 -3.23
C ILE A 64 -22.18 -2.07 -4.18
N ASN A 65 -22.26 -3.35 -4.52
CA ASN A 65 -23.32 -3.84 -5.39
C ASN A 65 -24.70 -3.71 -4.74
N ALA A 66 -24.82 -3.93 -3.43
CA ALA A 66 -26.08 -3.79 -2.71
C ALA A 66 -26.58 -2.33 -2.62
N GLU A 67 -25.67 -1.37 -2.39
CA GLU A 67 -26.04 0.04 -2.23
C GLU A 67 -26.17 0.79 -3.56
N LEU A 68 -25.32 0.48 -4.53
CA LEU A 68 -25.20 1.24 -5.78
C LEU A 68 -25.67 0.46 -7.00
N SER A 69 -25.90 -0.86 -6.90
CA SER A 69 -26.13 -1.76 -8.04
C SER A 69 -25.02 -1.70 -9.09
N GLU A 70 -23.82 -1.26 -8.68
CA GLU A 70 -22.66 -1.15 -9.56
C GLU A 70 -21.80 -2.41 -9.44
N ALA A 71 -21.61 -3.09 -10.58
CA ALA A 71 -20.65 -4.18 -10.67
C ALA A 71 -19.21 -3.66 -10.47
N ARG A 72 -18.27 -4.56 -10.14
CA ARG A 72 -16.84 -4.25 -10.02
C ARG A 72 -16.34 -3.52 -11.26
N GLY A 73 -15.83 -2.30 -11.09
CA GLY A 73 -15.34 -1.45 -12.20
C GLY A 73 -16.40 -0.56 -12.86
N ALA A 74 -17.67 -0.69 -12.47
CA ALA A 74 -18.77 0.14 -12.96
C ALA A 74 -19.05 1.34 -12.04
N HIS A 75 -18.00 1.98 -11.51
CA HIS A 75 -18.16 3.11 -10.59
C HIS A 75 -18.50 4.42 -11.31
N SER A 76 -19.43 5.19 -10.76
CA SER A 76 -19.84 6.49 -11.28
C SER A 76 -19.84 7.57 -10.21
N LEU A 77 -19.76 8.84 -10.62
CA LEU A 77 -19.82 9.97 -9.70
C LEU A 77 -21.26 10.16 -9.23
N PRO A 78 -21.57 9.92 -7.94
CA PRO A 78 -22.94 10.02 -7.46
C PRO A 78 -23.39 11.49 -7.47
N PRO A 79 -24.57 11.82 -8.03
CA PRO A 79 -25.06 13.18 -8.01
C PRO A 79 -25.37 13.62 -6.58
N LEU A 80 -25.06 14.88 -6.25
CA LEU A 80 -25.47 15.46 -4.97
C LEU A 80 -26.99 15.62 -4.92
N LYS A 81 -27.58 15.33 -3.75
CA LYS A 81 -29.03 15.51 -3.49
C LYS A 81 -29.43 16.95 -3.21
N TYR A 82 -28.48 17.88 -3.27
CA TYR A 82 -28.63 19.29 -2.95
C TYR A 82 -27.69 20.13 -3.81
N ASP A 83 -28.01 21.42 -3.93
CA ASP A 83 -27.17 22.40 -4.62
C ASP A 83 -25.83 22.60 -3.90
N TYR A 84 -24.77 22.94 -4.64
CA TYR A 84 -23.44 23.17 -4.08
C TYR A 84 -23.43 24.18 -2.93
N LYS A 85 -24.31 25.19 -2.96
CA LYS A 85 -24.39 26.24 -1.92
C LYS A 85 -25.29 25.88 -0.74
N ALA A 86 -25.92 24.70 -0.72
CA ALA A 86 -26.90 24.34 0.30
C ALA A 86 -26.33 24.27 1.73
N LEU A 87 -25.01 24.17 1.87
CA LEU A 87 -24.30 24.08 3.15
C LEU A 87 -23.67 25.40 3.59
N GLU A 88 -23.92 26.49 2.86
CA GLU A 88 -23.46 27.83 3.27
C GLU A 88 -24.23 28.32 4.51
N PRO A 89 -23.58 29.11 5.40
CA PRO A 89 -22.22 29.64 5.30
C PRO A 89 -21.13 28.69 5.83
N HIS A 90 -21.50 27.50 6.29
CA HIS A 90 -20.58 26.59 6.99
C HIS A 90 -19.59 25.91 6.04
N ILE A 91 -20.03 25.58 4.83
CA ILE A 91 -19.19 25.04 3.76
C ILE A 91 -19.42 25.85 2.50
N CYS A 92 -18.33 26.40 1.95
CA CYS A 92 -18.35 27.20 0.73
C CYS A 92 -18.80 26.36 -0.48
N GLY A 93 -19.74 26.87 -1.28
CA GLY A 93 -20.22 26.14 -2.46
C GLY A 93 -19.14 25.85 -3.50
N THR A 94 -18.17 26.75 -3.69
CA THR A 94 -17.02 26.52 -4.58
C THR A 94 -16.17 25.33 -4.14
N ILE A 95 -16.00 25.13 -2.82
CA ILE A 95 -15.29 23.97 -2.29
C ILE A 95 -16.09 22.69 -2.59
N MET A 96 -17.41 22.71 -2.39
CA MET A 96 -18.27 21.56 -2.69
C MET A 96 -18.21 21.18 -4.18
N GLU A 97 -18.23 22.16 -5.07
CA GLU A 97 -18.15 21.94 -6.52
C GLU A 97 -16.80 21.32 -6.91
N ILE A 98 -15.68 21.87 -6.43
CA ILE A 98 -14.34 21.34 -6.72
C ILE A 98 -14.15 19.95 -6.10
N HIS A 99 -14.59 19.76 -4.86
CA HIS A 99 -14.49 18.49 -4.16
C HIS A 99 -15.24 17.37 -4.91
N HIS A 100 -16.47 17.64 -5.33
CA HIS A 100 -17.28 16.69 -6.09
C HIS A 100 -16.75 16.46 -7.50
N THR A 101 -16.62 17.51 -8.31
CA THR A 101 -16.37 17.38 -9.76
C THR A 101 -14.91 17.12 -10.12
N LYS A 102 -13.96 17.38 -9.20
CA LYS A 102 -12.53 17.15 -9.43
C LYS A 102 -12.00 16.03 -8.56
N HIS A 103 -12.06 16.16 -7.24
CA HIS A 103 -11.41 15.20 -6.34
C HIS A 103 -12.10 13.83 -6.34
N HIS A 104 -13.40 13.80 -6.06
CA HIS A 104 -14.16 12.54 -6.08
C HIS A 104 -14.16 11.89 -7.48
N GLN A 105 -14.36 12.70 -8.53
CA GLN A 105 -14.27 12.22 -9.92
C GLN A 105 -12.91 11.59 -10.24
N ALA A 106 -11.80 12.14 -9.71
CA ALA A 106 -10.47 11.59 -9.93
C ALA A 106 -10.30 10.23 -9.24
N TYR A 107 -10.79 10.06 -8.01
CA TYR A 107 -10.78 8.77 -7.33
C TYR A 107 -11.54 7.71 -8.12
N ILE A 108 -12.74 8.03 -8.60
CA ILE A 108 -13.53 7.13 -9.44
C ILE A 108 -12.77 6.72 -10.71
N ASN A 109 -12.21 7.68 -11.44
CA ASN A 109 -11.48 7.40 -12.67
C ASN A 109 -10.29 6.46 -12.43
N ASN A 110 -9.53 6.72 -11.36
CA ASN A 110 -8.37 5.91 -10.99
C ASN A 110 -8.76 4.52 -10.48
N LEU A 111 -9.85 4.42 -9.71
CA LEU A 111 -10.39 3.16 -9.22
C LEU A 111 -10.81 2.26 -10.39
N LYS A 112 -11.51 2.81 -11.39
CA LYS A 112 -11.89 2.09 -12.60
C LYS A 112 -10.67 1.56 -13.35
N ALA A 113 -9.69 2.41 -13.61
CA ALA A 113 -8.46 2.01 -14.29
C ALA A 113 -7.68 0.93 -13.52
N ALA A 114 -7.62 1.01 -12.19
CA ALA A 114 -6.99 -0.02 -11.36
C ALA A 114 -7.77 -1.34 -11.38
N THR A 115 -9.10 -1.26 -11.40
CA THR A 115 -9.98 -2.43 -11.44
C THR A 115 -9.91 -3.15 -12.79
N GLU A 116 -9.85 -2.43 -13.90
CA GLU A 116 -9.64 -3.00 -15.25
C GLU A 116 -8.34 -3.81 -15.30
N LYS A 117 -7.24 -3.24 -14.80
CA LYS A 117 -5.94 -3.94 -14.70
C LYS A 117 -6.00 -5.15 -13.78
N LEU A 118 -6.79 -5.09 -12.72
CA LEU A 118 -6.93 -6.22 -11.80
C LEU A 118 -7.68 -7.38 -12.45
N ILE A 119 -8.73 -7.09 -13.23
CA ILE A 119 -9.44 -8.10 -14.02
C ILE A 119 -8.49 -8.77 -15.02
N GLU A 120 -7.65 -7.99 -15.71
CA GLU A 120 -6.63 -8.53 -16.62
C GLU A 120 -5.61 -9.42 -15.89
N ALA A 121 -5.10 -8.98 -14.73
CA ALA A 121 -4.18 -9.78 -13.93
C ALA A 121 -4.80 -11.11 -13.47
N GLU A 122 -6.07 -11.07 -13.05
CA GLU A 122 -6.86 -12.26 -12.67
C GLU A 122 -7.00 -13.26 -13.81
N GLN A 123 -7.30 -12.80 -15.03
CA GLN A 123 -7.39 -13.65 -16.21
C GLN A 123 -6.08 -14.38 -16.53
N HIS A 124 -4.94 -13.75 -16.25
CA HIS A 124 -3.61 -14.32 -16.46
C HIS A 124 -3.06 -15.09 -15.25
N ASN A 125 -3.81 -15.16 -14.14
CA ASN A 125 -3.32 -15.68 -12.86
C ASN A 125 -2.02 -15.01 -12.38
N ASP A 126 -1.81 -13.73 -12.70
CA ASP A 126 -0.63 -12.97 -12.29
C ASP A 126 -0.80 -12.40 -10.88
N VAL A 127 -0.48 -13.23 -9.89
CA VAL A 127 -0.59 -12.87 -8.46
C VAL A 127 0.32 -11.68 -8.10
N SER A 128 1.43 -11.48 -8.81
CA SER A 128 2.33 -10.35 -8.54
C SER A 128 1.68 -9.02 -8.95
N ALA A 129 1.11 -8.99 -10.17
CA ALA A 129 0.37 -7.83 -10.66
C ALA A 129 -0.86 -7.53 -9.80
N MET A 130 -1.60 -8.55 -9.36
CA MET A 130 -2.74 -8.37 -8.44
C MET A 130 -2.30 -7.67 -7.14
N ASN A 131 -1.23 -8.14 -6.52
CA ASN A 131 -0.71 -7.56 -5.28
C ASN A 131 -0.20 -6.13 -5.47
N ALA A 132 0.42 -5.84 -6.63
CA ALA A 132 0.90 -4.50 -6.95
C ALA A 132 -0.23 -3.47 -7.12
N LEU A 133 -1.44 -3.90 -7.51
CA LEU A 133 -2.61 -3.04 -7.69
C LEU A 133 -3.35 -2.75 -6.36
N LEU A 134 -3.14 -3.55 -5.32
CA LEU A 134 -3.85 -3.45 -4.05
C LEU A 134 -3.80 -2.04 -3.41
N PRO A 135 -2.64 -1.35 -3.35
CA PRO A 135 -2.57 0.00 -2.77
C PRO A 135 -3.40 1.02 -3.55
N ALA A 136 -3.41 0.93 -4.89
CA ALA A 136 -4.16 1.84 -5.75
C ALA A 136 -5.68 1.63 -5.58
N ILE A 137 -6.13 0.39 -5.47
CA ILE A 137 -7.54 0.07 -5.24
C ILE A 137 -7.98 0.53 -3.85
N LYS A 138 -7.17 0.28 -2.82
CA LYS A 138 -7.47 0.73 -1.45
C LYS A 138 -7.55 2.25 -1.35
N PHE A 139 -6.62 2.96 -1.97
CA PHE A 139 -6.58 4.41 -1.91
C PHE A 139 -7.75 5.05 -2.66
N ASN A 140 -7.97 4.67 -3.91
CA ASN A 140 -9.02 5.28 -4.75
C ASN A 140 -10.42 4.73 -4.46
N GLY A 141 -10.54 3.55 -3.85
CA GLY A 141 -11.82 3.00 -3.38
C GLY A 141 -12.24 3.50 -2.00
N GLY A 142 -11.30 4.01 -1.20
CA GLY A 142 -11.60 4.59 0.11
C GLY A 142 -11.78 6.11 0.10
N GLY A 143 -11.38 6.79 -0.98
CA GLY A 143 -11.51 8.24 -1.16
C GLY A 143 -12.68 8.59 -2.07
#